data_AF-A0A352RVD8-F1
#
_entry.id   AF-A0A352RVD8-F1
#
_cell.length_a   1.000
_cell.length_b   1.000
_cell.length_c   1.000
_cell.angle_alpha   90.00
_cell.angle_beta   90.00
_cell.angle_gamma   90.00
#
_symmetry.space_group_name_H-M   'P 1'
#
loop_
_entity.id
_entity.type
_entity.pdbx_description
1 polymer ?
#
loop_
_entity_poly.entity_id
_entity_poly.type
_entity_poly.pdbx_seq_one_letter_code
_entity_poly.pdbx_strand_id
1 'polypeptide(L)'
;AFWSLTMYNDKQAFVSNSMQRYAIGSRDRLRYNRDGSLDIYIQYERPDERKVSNWLPAPPDAFNLMLRAYWPDQVVLDGKWMPPAVQRVN
;
A
#
# COMPACT_ATOMS: atom_id res chain seq x y z
N ALA A 1 9.60 -14.79 -3.48
CA ALA A 1 9.22 -13.44 -3.95
C ALA A 1 8.34 -12.76 -2.90
N PHE A 2 8.33 -11.43 -2.86
CA PHE A 2 7.36 -10.64 -2.08
C PHE A 2 7.24 -9.23 -2.66
N TRP A 3 6.25 -8.45 -2.22
CA TRP A 3 6.12 -7.03 -2.59
C TRP A 3 5.85 -6.17 -1.36
N SER A 4 6.12 -4.87 -1.48
CA SER A 4 5.75 -3.86 -0.49
C SER A 4 5.35 -2.55 -1.15
N LEU A 5 4.31 -1.90 -0.64
CA LEU A 5 3.93 -0.53 -0.92
C LEU A 5 4.34 0.35 0.27
N THR A 6 5.20 1.33 0.03
CA THR A 6 5.78 2.19 1.08
C THR A 6 5.28 3.62 0.96
N MET A 7 4.94 4.22 2.09
CA MET A 7 4.50 5.61 2.23
C MET A 7 5.70 6.54 2.51
N TYR A 8 5.79 7.63 1.75
CA TYR A 8 6.75 8.70 1.98
C TYR A 8 6.07 10.07 1.91
N ASN A 9 6.59 11.07 2.61
CA ASN A 9 6.17 12.46 2.37
C ASN A 9 6.80 13.03 1.07
N ASP A 10 6.53 14.30 0.82
CA ASP A 10 7.14 15.13 -0.22
C ASP A 10 8.67 15.13 -0.20
N LYS A 11 9.29 14.93 0.97
CA LYS A 11 10.74 14.88 1.18
C LYS A 11 11.34 13.47 1.10
N GLN A 12 10.59 12.47 0.62
CA GLN A 12 11.04 11.07 0.54
C GLN A 12 11.39 10.44 1.91
N ALA A 13 10.84 10.97 3.00
CA ALA A 13 11.04 10.46 4.36
C ALA A 13 9.79 9.72 4.86
N PHE A 14 9.98 8.82 5.83
CA PHE A 14 8.86 8.17 6.50
C PHE A 14 8.03 9.15 7.32
N VAL A 15 6.72 8.90 7.36
CA VAL A 15 5.75 9.73 8.07
C VAL A 15 5.32 9.01 9.33
N SER A 16 5.63 9.62 10.48
CA SER A 16 5.17 9.12 11.78
C SER A 16 3.66 8.92 11.79
N ASN A 17 3.21 7.79 12.32
CA ASN A 17 1.80 7.46 12.44
C ASN A 17 1.57 6.58 13.68
N SER A 18 0.33 6.56 14.16
CA SER A 18 -0.07 5.87 15.39
C SER A 18 0.16 4.36 15.38
N MET A 19 0.26 3.74 14.20
CA MET A 19 0.52 2.31 14.05
C MET A 19 1.99 1.96 13.84
N GLN A 20 2.87 2.96 13.72
CA GLN A 20 4.27 2.77 13.29
C GLN A 20 4.37 1.94 11.99
N ARG A 21 3.38 2.06 11.10
CA ARG A 21 3.30 1.33 9.83
C ARG A 21 3.69 2.27 8.69
N TYR A 22 4.84 2.03 8.07
CA TYR A 22 5.35 2.84 6.96
C TYR A 22 5.26 2.12 5.60
N ALA A 23 4.99 0.82 5.63
CA ALA A 23 4.77 0.00 4.45
C ALA A 23 3.72 -1.08 4.73
N ILE A 24 3.13 -1.58 3.65
CA ILE A 24 2.26 -2.75 3.65
C ILE A 24 2.64 -3.67 2.49
N GLY A 25 2.61 -4.98 2.68
CA GLY A 25 3.13 -5.92 1.69
C GLY A 25 2.61 -7.33 1.84
N SER A 26 3.02 -8.21 0.93
CA SER A 26 2.58 -9.61 0.88
C SER A 26 2.99 -10.48 2.08
N ARG A 27 3.73 -9.91 3.04
CA ARG A 27 4.14 -10.56 4.29
C ARG A 27 3.28 -10.13 5.49
N ASP A 28 2.44 -9.11 5.32
CA ASP A 28 1.48 -8.70 6.33
C ASP A 28 0.30 -9.68 6.43
N ARG A 29 -0.45 -9.59 7.53
CA ARG A 29 -1.73 -10.28 7.69
C ARG A 29 -2.83 -9.53 6.93
N LEU A 30 -2.83 -9.68 5.62
CA LEU A 30 -3.78 -9.03 4.71
C LEU A 30 -5.13 -9.75 4.66
N ARG A 31 -6.20 -8.97 4.51
CA ARG A 31 -7.56 -9.47 4.31
C ARG A 31 -7.93 -9.33 2.83
N TYR A 32 -8.11 -10.44 2.15
CA TYR A 32 -8.48 -10.47 0.74
C TYR A 32 -9.99 -10.44 0.54
N ASN A 33 -10.42 -9.92 -0.61
CA ASN A 33 -11.80 -9.96 -1.06
C ASN A 33 -12.19 -11.38 -1.48
N ARG A 34 -13.50 -11.64 -1.65
CA ARG A 34 -14.02 -12.97 -2.01
C ARG A 34 -13.52 -13.46 -3.37
N ASP A 35 -13.25 -12.54 -4.28
CA ASP A 35 -12.70 -12.79 -5.62
C ASP A 35 -11.16 -12.94 -5.63
N GLY A 36 -10.52 -12.85 -4.47
CA GLY A 36 -9.06 -12.90 -4.33
C GLY A 36 -8.35 -11.57 -4.56
N SER A 37 -9.08 -10.49 -4.89
CA SER A 37 -8.49 -9.14 -4.99
C SER A 37 -8.08 -8.60 -3.62
N LEU A 38 -7.24 -7.57 -3.63
CA LEU A 38 -6.73 -6.91 -2.43
C LEU A 38 -6.94 -5.40 -2.55
N ASP A 39 -7.70 -4.86 -1.61
CA ASP A 39 -7.82 -3.42 -1.43
C ASP A 39 -6.84 -2.94 -0.37
N ILE A 40 -6.08 -1.89 -0.68
CA ILE A 40 -5.22 -1.17 0.28
C ILE A 40 -5.84 0.19 0.53
N TYR A 41 -6.16 0.49 1.78
CA TYR A 41 -6.74 1.78 2.16
C TYR A 41 -5.62 2.76 2.46
N ILE A 42 -5.60 3.90 1.77
CA ILE A 42 -4.56 4.92 1.89
C ILE A 42 -5.24 6.21 2.34
N GLN A 43 -5.19 6.48 3.65
CA GLN A 43 -5.89 7.62 4.24
C GLN A 43 -5.28 8.02 5.58
N TYR A 44 -5.50 9.28 6.00
CA TYR A 44 -5.03 9.83 7.27
C TYR A 44 -5.81 9.27 8.47
N GLU A 45 -7.14 9.30 8.40
CA GLU A 45 -7.99 8.83 9.49
C GLU A 45 -8.00 7.31 9.57
N ARG A 46 -8.01 6.78 10.80
CA ARG A 46 -8.12 5.34 11.03
C ARG A 46 -9.48 4.84 10.50
N PRO A 47 -9.51 3.83 9.62
CA PRO A 47 -10.77 3.29 9.12
C PRO A 47 -11.45 2.39 10.17
N ASP A 48 -12.62 1.86 9.81
CA ASP A 48 -13.28 0.82 10.60
C ASP A 48 -12.38 -0.40 10.85
N GLU A 49 -12.63 -1.13 11.95
CA GLU A 49 -11.81 -2.27 12.39
C GLU A 49 -11.60 -3.33 11.29
N ARG A 50 -12.56 -3.50 10.36
CA ARG A 50 -12.49 -4.52 9.32
C ARG A 50 -11.48 -4.17 8.22
N LYS A 51 -11.12 -2.89 8.10
CA LYS A 51 -10.20 -2.35 7.09
C LYS A 51 -8.78 -2.10 7.63
N VAL A 52 -8.61 -2.03 8.95
CA VAL A 52 -7.32 -1.70 9.60
C VAL A 52 -6.19 -2.64 9.16
N SER A 53 -6.45 -3.92 8.89
CA SER A 53 -5.43 -4.87 8.42
C SER A 53 -4.79 -4.47 7.09
N ASN A 54 -5.55 -3.78 6.24
CA ASN A 54 -5.14 -3.37 4.90
C ASN A 54 -4.88 -1.85 4.79
N TRP A 55 -4.87 -1.16 5.93
CA TRP A 55 -4.71 0.29 5.97
C TRP A 55 -3.23 0.68 6.01
N LEU A 56 -2.85 1.60 5.13
CA LEU A 56 -1.58 2.30 5.12
C LEU A 56 -1.81 3.76 5.52
N PRO A 57 -1.42 4.17 6.75
CA PRO A 57 -1.59 5.55 7.19
C PRO A 57 -0.85 6.54 6.29
N ALA A 58 -1.57 7.55 5.81
CA ALA A 58 -1.02 8.65 5.00
C ALA A 58 -0.95 9.95 5.82
N PRO A 59 -0.03 10.89 5.51
CA PRO A 59 -0.10 12.25 6.07
C PRO A 59 -1.35 13.00 5.55
N PRO A 60 -1.74 14.11 6.20
CA PRO A 60 -2.78 15.01 5.67
C PRO A 60 -2.27 15.84 4.47
N ASP A 61 -0.95 15.94 4.31
CA ASP A 61 -0.28 16.67 3.24
C ASP A 61 0.07 15.77 2.04
N ALA A 62 0.78 16.33 1.06
CA ALA A 62 1.26 15.58 -0.09
C ALA A 62 2.15 14.39 0.30
N PHE A 63 1.99 13.28 -0.42
CA PHE A 63 2.74 12.05 -0.19
C PHE A 63 3.09 11.34 -1.50
N ASN A 64 4.04 10.42 -1.40
CA ASN A 64 4.48 9.54 -2.46
C ASN A 64 4.30 8.09 -2.03
N LEU A 65 3.92 7.24 -2.99
CA LEU A 65 3.82 5.80 -2.80
C LEU A 65 4.85 5.11 -3.67
N MET A 66 5.56 4.14 -3.10
CA MET A 66 6.52 3.33 -3.83
C MET A 66 6.18 1.85 -3.70
N LEU A 67 5.74 1.24 -4.80
CA LEU A 67 5.59 -0.21 -4.89
C LEU A 67 6.94 -0.83 -5.28
N ARG A 68 7.40 -1.79 -4.50
CA ARG A 68 8.60 -2.59 -4.79
C ARG A 68 8.21 -4.05 -4.91
N ALA A 69 8.62 -4.69 -6.00
CA ALA A 69 8.50 -6.13 -6.18
C ALA A 69 9.88 -6.77 -6.07
N TYR A 70 10.01 -7.75 -5.18
CA TYR A 70 11.25 -8.45 -4.88
C TYR A 70 11.20 -9.83 -5.49
N TRP A 71 12.08 -10.07 -6.46
CA TRP A 71 12.06 -11.26 -7.30
C TRP A 71 10.72 -11.42 -8.06
N PRO A 72 10.32 -10.42 -8.88
CA PRO A 72 9.07 -10.48 -9.62
C PRO A 72 9.17 -11.45 -10.81
N ASP A 73 8.02 -11.95 -11.24
CA ASP A 73 7.92 -12.74 -12.46
C ASP A 73 8.17 -11.90 -13.72
N GLN A 74 8.50 -12.56 -14.82
CA GLN A 74 8.86 -11.94 -16.10
C GLN A 74 7.77 -10.97 -16.62
N VAL A 75 6.49 -11.22 -16.34
CA VAL A 75 5.39 -10.35 -16.77
C VAL A 75 5.47 -8.93 -16.18
N VAL A 76 6.04 -8.79 -14.98
CA VAL A 76 6.27 -7.49 -14.35
C VAL A 76 7.52 -6.83 -14.93
N LEU A 77 8.58 -7.62 -15.14
CA LEU A 77 9.84 -7.16 -15.73
C LEU A 77 9.65 -6.65 -17.17
N ASP A 78 8.79 -7.31 -17.93
CA ASP A 78 8.42 -6.95 -19.29
C ASP A 78 7.39 -5.79 -19.34
N GLY A 79 6.88 -5.33 -18.19
CA GLY A 79 5.83 -4.31 -18.11
C GLY A 79 4.46 -4.75 -18.62
N LYS A 80 4.26 -6.05 -18.88
CA LYS A 80 2.97 -6.62 -19.32
C LYS A 80 1.93 -6.59 -18.21
N TRP A 81 2.38 -6.55 -16.96
CA TRP A 81 1.55 -6.22 -15.82
C TRP A 81 2.15 -5.03 -15.07
N MET A 82 1.29 -4.08 -14.71
CA MET A 82 1.59 -2.97 -13.81
C MET A 82 0.51 -2.91 -12.73
N PRO A 83 0.84 -2.43 -11.51
CA PRO A 83 -0.18 -2.21 -10.49
C PRO A 83 -1.24 -1.21 -11.00
N PRO A 84 -2.51 -1.35 -10.56
CA PRO A 84 -3.53 -0.37 -10.87
C PRO A 84 -3.16 1.00 -10.28
N ALA A 85 -3.62 2.07 -10.95
CA ALA A 85 -3.48 3.41 -10.42
C ALA A 85 -4.25 3.57 -9.10
N VAL A 86 -3.74 4.42 -8.21
CA VAL A 86 -4.46 4.79 -6.98
C VAL A 86 -5.72 5.55 -7.37
N GLN A 87 -6.85 5.11 -6.83
CA GLN A 87 -8.15 5.75 -7.05
C GLN A 87 -8.54 6.53 -5.80
N ARG A 88 -8.91 7.80 -6.00
CA ARG A 88 -9.54 8.59 -4.94
C ARG A 88 -10.95 8.05 -4.72
N VAL A 89 -11.23 7.65 -3.49
CA VAL A 89 -12.57 7.23 -3.06
C VAL A 89 -13.22 8.42 -2.35
N ASN A 90 -14.46 8.71 -2.71
CA ASN A 90 -15.26 9.78 -2.11
C ASN A 90 -16.05 9.27 -0.90
#